data_AF-A0A533RK99-F1
#
_entry.id   AF-A0A533RK99-F1
#
_cell.length_a   1.000
_cell.length_b   1.000
_cell.length_c   1.000
_cell.angle_alpha   90.00
_cell.angle_beta   90.00
_cell.angle_gamma   90.00
#
_symmetry.space_group_name_H-M   'P 1'
#
loop_
_entity.id
_entity.type
_entity.pdbx_description
1 polymer ?
#
loop_
_entity_poly.entity_id
_entity_poly.type
_entity_poly.pdbx_seq_one_letter_code
_entity_poly.pdbx_strand_id
1 'polypeptide(L)' 'MSEVVGECTICGTDLMHNEEAYGLTAGVMRKDMEGFISSDCTPWEDILCIECMDEVDRAFLEIRERLQRLRERSMT' A
#
# COMPACT_ATOMS: atom_id res chain seq x y z
N MET A 1 -11.92 -1.98 -25.91
CA MET A 1 -12.18 -3.08 -24.97
C MET A 1 -11.19 -2.88 -23.83
N SER A 2 -11.67 -2.78 -22.60
CA SER A 2 -10.77 -2.66 -21.45
C SER A 2 -10.14 -4.03 -21.20
N GLU A 3 -8.81 -4.07 -21.11
CA GLU A 3 -8.01 -5.28 -20.91
C GLU A 3 -7.73 -5.46 -19.42
N VAL A 4 -7.78 -6.69 -18.91
CA VAL A 4 -7.36 -7.01 -17.53
C VAL A 4 -5.84 -6.93 -17.47
N VAL A 5 -5.30 -6.11 -16.58
CA VAL A 5 -3.85 -5.88 -16.43
C VAL A 5 -3.28 -6.39 -15.10
N GLY A 6 -4.15 -6.81 -14.18
CA GLY A 6 -3.76 -7.36 -12.88
C GLY A 6 -4.96 -7.81 -12.06
N GLU A 7 -4.70 -8.25 -10.83
CA GLU A 7 -5.71 -8.70 -9.87
C GLU A 7 -5.39 -8.08 -8.50
N CYS A 8 -6.42 -7.65 -7.76
CA CYS A 8 -6.24 -7.17 -6.40
C CYS A 8 -5.81 -8.31 -5.48
N THR A 9 -4.68 -8.14 -4.81
CA THR A 9 -4.06 -9.13 -3.91
C THR A 9 -4.95 -9.52 -2.73
N ILE A 10 -5.83 -8.62 -2.27
CA ILE A 10 -6.67 -8.85 -1.09
C ILE A 10 -8.00 -9.50 -1.47
N CYS A 11 -8.71 -8.95 -2.47
CA CYS A 11 -10.08 -9.36 -2.79
C CYS A 11 -10.23 -10.19 -4.07
N GLY A 12 -9.17 -10.29 -4.88
CA GLY A 12 -9.17 -11.04 -6.15
C GLY A 12 -9.92 -10.35 -7.29
N THR A 13 -10.28 -9.07 -7.14
CA THR A 13 -10.96 -8.32 -8.21
C THR A 13 -10.01 -8.04 -9.37
N ASP A 14 -10.43 -8.35 -10.60
CA ASP A 14 -9.72 -7.98 -11.83
C ASP A 14 -9.53 -6.46 -11.91
N LEU A 15 -8.31 -6.04 -12.22
CA LEU A 15 -7.94 -4.63 -12.42
C LEU A 15 -7.83 -4.35 -13.92
N MET A 16 -8.57 -3.36 -14.39
CA MET A 16 -8.67 -3.04 -15.81
C MET A 16 -7.66 -1.96 -16.23
N HIS A 17 -7.25 -1.99 -17.49
CA HIS A 17 -6.40 -0.95 -18.07
C HIS A 17 -7.05 0.44 -17.92
N ASN A 18 -6.30 1.40 -17.35
CA ASN A 18 -6.72 2.75 -16.92
C ASN A 18 -7.54 2.84 -15.62
N GLU A 19 -7.69 1.76 -14.85
CA GLU A 19 -8.15 1.86 -13.46
C GLU A 19 -7.03 2.35 -12.55
N GLU A 20 -7.41 3.10 -11.52
CA GLU A 20 -6.49 3.48 -10.44
C GLU A 20 -6.26 2.27 -9.54
N ALA A 21 -4.98 1.97 -9.28
CA ALA A 21 -4.56 0.89 -8.41
C ALA A 21 -3.30 1.29 -7.63
N TYR A 22 -3.06 0.61 -6.51
CA TYR A 22 -1.95 0.91 -5.61
C TYR A 22 -1.00 -0.27 -5.55
N GLY A 23 0.27 -0.05 -5.85
CA GLY A 23 1.32 -1.05 -5.68
C GLY A 23 1.92 -1.01 -4.29
N LEU A 24 2.01 -2.18 -3.64
CA LEU A 24 2.92 -2.39 -2.53
C LEU A 24 4.18 -3.07 -3.08
N THR A 25 5.33 -2.58 -2.66
CA THR A 25 6.61 -3.16 -3.06
C THR A 25 7.46 -3.38 -1.81
N ALA A 26 8.18 -4.51 -1.78
CA ALA A 26 9.23 -4.76 -0.81
C ALA A 26 10.55 -4.20 -1.35
N GLY A 27 11.35 -3.55 -0.50
CA GLY A 27 12.53 -2.83 -0.95
C GLY A 27 13.37 -2.32 0.20
N VAL A 28 14.59 -1.87 -0.13
CA VAL A 28 15.57 -1.42 0.85
C VAL A 28 15.73 0.09 0.73
N MET A 29 15.57 0.79 1.86
CA MET A 29 15.94 2.20 1.94
C MET A 29 17.45 2.37 1.82
N ARG A 30 17.90 3.12 0.83
CA ARG A 30 19.32 3.48 0.71
C ARG A 30 19.51 4.99 0.82
N LYS A 31 20.53 5.40 1.60
CA LYS A 31 20.85 6.82 1.87
C LYS A 31 21.26 7.60 0.62
N ASP A 32 21.74 6.90 -0.40
CA ASP A 32 22.22 7.48 -1.65
C ASP A 32 21.10 7.79 -2.65
N MET A 33 19.85 7.40 -2.36
CA MET A 33 18.76 7.41 -3.35
C MET A 33 17.50 8.16 -2.90
N GLU A 34 17.56 8.96 -1.82
CA GLU A 34 16.47 9.80 -1.29
C GLU A 34 15.05 9.17 -1.34
N GLY A 35 14.92 7.85 -1.23
CA GLY A 35 13.65 7.20 -1.53
C GLY A 35 13.74 5.67 -1.60
N PHE A 36 12.55 5.07 -1.59
CA PHE A 36 12.34 3.64 -1.73
C PHE A 36 12.53 3.23 -3.19
N ILE A 37 13.34 2.19 -3.47
CA ILE A 37 13.52 1.66 -4.82
C ILE A 37 12.62 0.42 -4.97
N SER A 38 11.53 0.55 -5.73
CA SER A 38 10.96 -0.60 -6.45
C SER A 38 11.84 -0.81 -7.69
N SER A 39 12.37 -2.01 -7.89
CA SER A 39 13.17 -2.28 -9.10
C SER A 39 12.31 -2.08 -10.35
N ASP A 40 12.83 -1.36 -11.37
CA ASP A 40 12.19 -1.20 -12.69
C ASP A 40 11.95 -2.54 -13.42
N CYS A 41 12.49 -3.64 -12.88
CA CYS A 41 12.37 -5.00 -13.37
C CYS A 41 11.31 -5.83 -12.63
N THR A 42 10.79 -5.31 -11.50
CA THR A 42 9.87 -6.04 -10.65
C THR A 42 8.49 -5.38 -10.76
N PRO A 43 7.53 -5.99 -11.48
CA PRO A 43 6.14 -5.55 -11.38
C PRO A 43 5.72 -5.50 -9.91
N TRP A 44 4.78 -4.62 -9.55
CA TRP A 44 4.22 -4.59 -8.20
C TRP A 44 3.86 -6.02 -7.77
N GLU A 45 4.53 -6.52 -6.73
CA GLU A 45 4.33 -7.90 -6.27
C GLU A 45 2.93 -8.05 -5.68
N ASP A 46 2.47 -7.02 -4.96
CA ASP A 46 1.12 -6.92 -4.44
C ASP A 46 0.47 -5.63 -5.00
N ILE A 47 -0.66 -5.77 -5.69
CA ILE A 47 -1.48 -4.66 -6.17
C ILE A 47 -2.79 -4.64 -5.40
N LEU A 48 -3.25 -3.46 -5.02
CA LEU A 48 -4.51 -3.25 -4.32
C LEU A 48 -5.46 -2.41 -5.17
N CYS A 49 -6.73 -2.82 -5.22
CA CYS A 49 -7.79 -1.95 -5.69
C CYS A 49 -8.03 -0.80 -4.70
N ILE A 50 -8.70 0.26 -5.15
CA ILE A 50 -9.01 1.43 -4.34
C ILE A 50 -9.75 1.08 -3.04
N GLU A 51 -10.70 0.14 -3.09
CA GLU A 51 -11.50 -0.25 -1.91
C GLU A 51 -10.64 -0.92 -0.84
N CYS A 52 -9.74 -1.81 -1.24
CA CYS A 52 -8.82 -2.47 -0.30
C CYS A 52 -7.75 -1.51 0.21
N MET A 53 -7.27 -0.57 -0.61
CA MET A 53 -6.35 0.46 -0.15
C MET A 53 -7.02 1.39 0.88
N ASP A 54 -8.28 1.78 0.66
CA ASP A 54 -9.06 2.56 1.61
C ASP A 54 -9.21 1.85 2.97
N GLU A 55 -9.38 0.52 2.96
CA GLU A 55 -9.40 -0.27 4.19
C GLU A 55 -8.06 -0.28 4.92
N VAL A 56 -6.96 -0.42 4.18
CA VAL A 56 -5.60 -0.33 4.73
C VAL A 56 -5.35 1.05 5.36
N ASP A 57 -5.73 2.13 4.68
CA ASP A 57 -5.59 3.49 5.19
C ASP A 57 -6.39 3.71 6.47
N ARG A 58 -7.65 3.24 6.52
CA ARG A 58 -8.47 3.29 7.74
C ARG A 58 -7.81 2.53 8.89
N ALA A 59 -7.34 1.31 8.64
CA ALA A 59 -6.67 0.49 9.65
C ALA A 59 -5.40 1.17 10.17
N PHE A 60 -4.60 1.77 9.27
CA PHE A 60 -3.39 2.49 9.63
C PHE A 60 -3.69 3.71 10.52
N LEU A 61 -4.71 4.51 10.18
CA LEU A 61 -5.14 5.64 10.98
C LEU A 61 -5.57 5.22 12.39
N GLU A 62 -6.39 4.16 12.51
CA GLU A 62 -6.83 3.65 13.81
C GLU A 62 -5.64 3.21 14.69
N ILE A 63 -4.69 2.47 14.10
CA ILE A 63 -3.48 2.02 14.80
C ILE A 63 -2.67 3.24 15.27
N ARG A 64 -2.48 4.24 14.41
CA ARG A 64 -1.72 5.46 14.73
C ARG A 64 -2.33 6.20 15.92
N GLU A 65 -3.65 6.39 15.94
CA GLU A 65 -4.36 7.05 17.05
C GLU A 65 -4.28 6.25 18.34
N ARG A 66 -4.40 4.92 18.28
CA ARG A 66 -4.20 4.04 19.44
C ARG A 66 -2.78 4.19 20.00
N LEU A 67 -1.76 4.17 19.15
CA LEU A 67 -0.36 4.34 19.56
C LEU A 67 -0.10 5.71 20.18
N GLN A 68 -0.67 6.79 19.65
CA GLN A 68 -0.56 8.13 20.22
C GLN A 68 -1.12 8.19 21.65
N ARG A 69 -2.33 7.67 21.87
CA ARG A 69 -2.95 7.61 23.21
C ARG A 69 -2.12 6.80 24.21
N LEU A 70 -1.49 5.70 23.77
CA LEU A 70 -0.61 4.90 24.63
C LEU A 70 0.67 5.66 25.02
N ARG A 71 1.24 6.43 24.09
CA ARG A 71 2.42 7.27 24.38
C ARG A 71 2.09 8.37 25.39
N GLU A 72 0.97 9.06 25.22
CA GLU A 72 0.53 10.11 26.15
C GLU A 72 0.33 9.58 27.56
N ARG A 73 -0.31 8.41 27.71
CA ARG A 73 -0.49 7.73 29.02
C ARG A 73 0.80 7.26 29.67
N SER A 74 1.85 6.99 28.88
CA SER A 74 3.13 6.53 29.41
C SER A 74 4.00 7.70 29.92
N MET A 75 3.62 8.94 29.61
CA MET A 75 4.32 10.17 30.01
C MET A 75 3.66 10.88 31.22
N THR A 76 2.53 10.36 31.70
CA THR A 76 1.77 10.83 32.88
C THR A 76 1.89 9.83 34.00
#